data_AF-A0A2W4IBV5-F1
#
_entry.id   AF-A0A2W4IBV5-F1
#
_cell.length_a   1.000
_cell.length_b   1.000
_cell.length_c   1.000
_cell.angle_alpha   90.00
_cell.angle_beta   90.00
_cell.angle_gamma   90.00
#
_symmetry.space_group_name_H-M   'P 1'
#
loop_
_entity.id
_entity.type
_entity.pdbx_description
1 polymer ?
#
loop_
_entity_poly.entity_id
_entity_poly.type
_entity_poly.pdbx_seq_one_letter_code
_entity_poly.pdbx_strand_id
1 'polypeptide(L)'
;MILGRSEEFIVKGKPGAWAAIAMADKNSGAKDIAGHKIRLGADRKLVALVRIGEGGIGQLFVETPVQGDMIGQNFYFEAVVWTKDDFSDAEVCQTISPEQTENGDNGVLVAAENEVKKGVKFGATTALPPSQHSIPGSLDSNKP
;
A
#
# COMPACT_ATOMS: atom_id res chain seq x y z
N MET A 1 -6.32 -5.72 6.12
CA MET A 1 -6.44 -4.29 6.46
C MET A 1 -7.55 -3.68 5.62
N ILE A 2 -8.53 -3.01 6.23
CA ILE A 2 -9.63 -2.32 5.54
C ILE A 2 -9.41 -0.81 5.64
N LEU A 3 -9.32 -0.12 4.50
CA LEU A 3 -9.16 1.34 4.45
C LEU A 3 -10.34 2.09 5.08
N GLY A 4 -10.04 3.25 5.69
CA GLY A 4 -11.02 4.09 6.37
C GLY A 4 -11.56 3.50 7.69
N ARG A 5 -10.88 2.50 8.24
CA ARG A 5 -11.21 1.88 9.53
C ARG A 5 -10.00 1.80 10.45
N SER A 6 -10.27 1.66 11.73
CA SER A 6 -9.27 1.30 12.73
C SER A 6 -8.91 -0.17 12.57
N GLU A 7 -7.62 -0.45 12.41
CA GLU A 7 -7.10 -1.79 12.14
C GLU A 7 -6.11 -2.21 13.23
N GLU A 8 -6.24 -3.46 13.66
CA GLU A 8 -5.40 -4.01 14.73
C GLU A 8 -4.10 -4.59 14.17
N PHE A 9 -3.00 -4.18 14.79
CA PHE A 9 -1.67 -4.75 14.62
C PHE A 9 -1.24 -5.41 15.93
N ILE A 10 -0.75 -6.65 15.81
CA ILE A 10 -0.25 -7.41 16.95
C ILE A 10 1.28 -7.41 16.89
N VAL A 11 1.91 -6.90 17.94
CA VAL A 11 3.36 -6.94 18.12
C VAL A 11 3.70 -7.90 19.26
N LYS A 12 4.64 -8.81 19.00
CA LYS A 12 5.21 -9.70 20.01
C LYS A 12 6.55 -9.15 20.47
N GLY A 13 6.79 -9.13 21.77
CA GLY A 13 8.03 -8.65 22.35
C GLY A 13 8.16 -8.99 23.82
N LYS A 14 9.22 -8.47 24.46
CA LYS A 14 9.45 -8.69 25.89
C LYS A 14 8.31 -8.06 26.71
N PRO A 15 7.79 -8.74 27.75
CA PRO A 15 6.86 -8.14 28.70
C PRO A 15 7.40 -6.82 29.24
N GLY A 16 6.55 -5.79 29.27
CA GLY A 16 6.97 -4.46 29.68
C GLY A 16 7.99 -3.82 28.74
N ALA A 17 8.04 -4.18 27.46
CA ALA A 17 8.69 -3.35 26.43
C ALA A 17 7.70 -2.31 25.90
N TRP A 18 8.21 -1.24 25.29
CA TRP A 18 7.43 -0.38 24.42
C TRP A 18 7.42 -0.95 23.00
N ALA A 19 6.30 -0.78 22.30
CA ALA A 19 6.16 -1.07 20.89
C ALA A 19 5.49 0.12 20.19
N ALA A 20 6.02 0.50 19.03
CA ALA A 20 5.46 1.57 18.21
C ALA A 20 5.32 1.13 16.76
N ILE A 21 4.34 1.71 16.06
CA ILE A 21 4.17 1.57 14.62
C ILE A 21 4.26 2.95 13.99
N ALA A 22 5.10 3.07 12.98
CA ALA A 22 5.18 4.22 12.11
C ALA A 22 4.66 3.88 10.71
N MET A 23 4.15 4.91 10.02
CA MET A 23 3.62 4.84 8.66
C MET A 23 4.33 5.87 7.77
N ALA A 24 4.59 5.55 6.51
CA ALA A 24 5.08 6.51 5.50
C ALA A 24 4.50 6.18 4.11
N ASP A 25 4.51 7.17 3.22
CA ASP A 25 4.04 7.04 1.83
C ASP A 25 5.15 6.44 0.94
N LYS A 26 6.40 6.46 1.44
CA LYS A 26 7.60 6.02 0.72
C LYS A 26 8.39 5.01 1.53
N ASN A 27 8.94 4.00 0.84
CA ASN A 27 9.90 3.03 1.37
C ASN A 27 11.32 3.28 0.84
N SER A 28 11.71 4.55 0.72
CA SER A 28 12.99 4.95 0.11
C SER A 28 14.18 4.90 1.07
N GLY A 29 13.95 4.54 2.34
CA GLY A 29 14.87 4.78 3.43
C GLY A 29 14.93 6.26 3.85
N ALA A 30 15.40 6.48 5.07
CA ALA A 30 15.72 7.79 5.62
C ALA A 30 17.07 7.77 6.33
N LYS A 31 17.51 8.92 6.86
CA LYS A 31 18.69 8.99 7.71
C LYS A 31 18.51 8.10 8.95
N ASP A 32 19.54 7.36 9.30
CA ASP A 32 19.57 6.51 10.49
C ASP A 32 19.18 7.28 11.76
N ILE A 33 18.40 6.63 12.62
CA ILE A 33 18.04 7.15 13.94
C ILE A 33 18.72 6.27 14.98
N ALA A 34 19.48 6.88 15.88
CA ALA A 34 20.21 6.17 16.94
C ALA A 34 21.08 5.00 16.41
N GLY A 35 21.60 5.11 15.19
CA GLY A 35 22.41 4.06 14.56
C GLY A 35 21.60 2.94 13.89
N HIS A 36 20.28 3.02 13.89
CA HIS A 36 19.39 2.06 13.22
C HIS A 36 19.00 2.58 11.83
N LYS A 37 19.19 1.72 10.82
CA LYS A 37 18.70 1.96 9.47
C LYS A 37 17.20 1.84 9.43
N ILE A 38 16.54 2.86 8.90
CA ILE A 38 15.09 2.92 8.75
C ILE A 38 14.74 2.78 7.28
N ARG A 39 13.72 1.95 6.99
CA ARG A 39 13.25 1.72 5.62
C ARG A 39 12.21 2.75 5.18
N LEU A 40 11.40 3.22 6.14
CA LEU A 40 10.43 4.28 5.90
C LEU A 40 11.10 5.60 5.46
N GLY A 41 10.40 6.33 4.60
CA GLY A 41 10.82 7.65 4.12
C GLY A 41 10.90 8.72 5.22
N ALA A 42 11.36 9.91 4.82
CA ALA A 42 11.48 11.05 5.72
C ALA A 42 10.13 11.59 6.22
N ASP A 43 9.05 11.28 5.50
CA ASP A 43 7.65 11.61 5.76
C ASP A 43 6.98 10.71 6.82
N ARG A 44 7.73 9.77 7.40
CA ARG A 44 7.21 8.82 8.40
C ARG A 44 6.55 9.52 9.59
N LYS A 45 5.44 8.96 10.06
CA LYS A 45 4.67 9.43 11.21
C LYS A 45 4.42 8.28 12.17
N LEU A 46 4.58 8.53 13.47
CA LEU A 46 4.13 7.60 14.50
C LEU A 46 2.60 7.55 14.47
N VAL A 47 2.04 6.35 14.35
CA VAL A 47 0.59 6.16 14.25
C VAL A 47 0.01 5.39 15.43
N ALA A 48 0.81 4.59 16.12
CA ALA A 48 0.38 3.89 17.34
C ALA A 48 1.58 3.60 18.26
N LEU A 49 1.31 3.60 19.57
CA LEU A 49 2.27 3.28 20.64
C LEU A 49 1.56 2.47 21.73
N VAL A 50 2.22 1.41 22.22
CA VAL A 50 1.68 0.58 23.31
C VAL A 50 2.79 0.08 24.21
N ARG A 51 2.45 -0.17 25.48
CA ARG A 51 3.29 -0.96 26.38
C ARG A 51 2.89 -2.43 26.25
N ILE A 52 3.84 -3.31 25.95
CA ILE A 52 3.62 -4.75 25.83
C ILE A 52 3.24 -5.31 27.20
N GLY A 53 2.09 -5.99 27.26
CA GLY A 53 1.60 -6.59 28.49
C GLY A 53 2.42 -7.77 28.97
N GLU A 54 2.07 -8.32 30.14
CA GLU A 54 2.79 -9.45 30.76
C GLU A 54 2.83 -10.71 29.87
N GLY A 55 1.84 -10.89 29.00
CA GLY A 55 1.79 -11.98 28.03
C GLY A 55 2.75 -11.84 26.84
N GLY A 56 3.55 -10.77 26.76
CA GLY A 56 4.48 -10.53 25.65
C GLY A 56 3.81 -10.11 24.34
N ILE A 57 2.54 -9.68 24.42
CA ILE A 57 1.73 -9.23 23.28
C ILE A 57 1.31 -7.78 23.52
N GLY A 58 1.54 -6.93 22.51
CA GLY A 58 1.00 -5.59 22.41
C GLY A 58 0.00 -5.51 21.25
N GLN A 59 -1.17 -4.93 21.51
CA GLN A 59 -2.18 -4.64 20.49
C GLN A 59 -2.14 -3.14 20.20
N LEU A 60 -1.97 -2.80 18.92
CA LEU A 60 -1.90 -1.43 18.43
C LEU A 60 -3.01 -1.22 17.42
N PHE A 61 -3.79 -0.15 17.59
CA PHE A 61 -4.85 0.20 16.64
C PHE A 61 -4.37 1.37 15.80
N VAL A 62 -4.42 1.22 14.48
CA VAL A 62 -4.01 2.24 13.53
C VAL A 62 -5.22 2.65 12.70
N GLU A 63 -5.53 3.94 12.73
CA GLU A 63 -6.53 4.53 11.83
C GLU A 63 -5.97 4.54 10.40
N THR A 64 -6.60 3.78 9.52
CA THR A 64 -6.17 3.70 8.13
C THR A 64 -6.80 4.82 7.30
N PRO A 65 -6.08 5.40 6.33
CA PRO A 65 -6.63 6.48 5.51
C PRO A 65 -7.82 6.05 4.68
N VAL A 66 -8.67 7.02 4.33
CA VAL A 66 -9.89 6.78 3.56
C VAL A 66 -9.53 6.45 2.11
N GLN A 67 -10.23 5.48 1.51
CA GLN A 67 -9.94 4.97 0.17
C GLN A 67 -9.86 6.07 -0.92
N GLY A 68 -10.65 7.14 -0.80
CA GLY A 68 -10.65 8.26 -1.76
C GLY A 68 -9.32 9.02 -1.80
N ASP A 69 -8.56 9.02 -0.71
CA ASP A 69 -7.26 9.69 -0.62
C ASP A 69 -6.11 8.81 -1.15
N MET A 70 -6.40 7.53 -1.46
CA MET A 70 -5.41 6.49 -1.70
C MET A 70 -5.21 6.05 -3.14
N ILE A 71 -5.84 6.73 -4.09
CA ILE A 71 -5.70 6.37 -5.50
C ILE A 71 -4.25 6.60 -5.95
N GLY A 72 -3.55 5.52 -6.27
CA GLY A 72 -2.17 5.54 -6.77
C GLY A 72 -1.08 5.75 -5.70
N GLN A 73 -1.44 5.65 -4.42
CA GLN A 73 -0.50 5.78 -3.30
C GLN A 73 -0.26 4.43 -2.62
N ASN A 74 0.93 4.26 -2.05
CA ASN A 74 1.26 3.12 -1.21
C ASN A 74 1.52 3.63 0.20
N PHE A 75 1.11 2.86 1.21
CA PHE A 75 1.62 3.04 2.56
C PHE A 75 2.54 1.91 2.95
N TYR A 76 3.53 2.28 3.74
CA TYR A 76 4.48 1.38 4.35
C TYR A 76 4.40 1.56 5.84
N PHE A 77 4.48 0.44 6.55
CA PHE A 77 4.46 0.41 8.00
C PHE A 77 5.79 -0.16 8.48
N GLU A 78 6.25 0.29 9.63
CA GLU A 78 7.40 -0.31 10.31
C GLU A 78 7.14 -0.26 11.81
N ALA A 79 7.36 -1.39 12.47
CA ALA A 79 7.20 -1.50 13.92
C ALA A 79 8.58 -1.57 14.58
N VAL A 80 8.69 -0.96 15.76
CA VAL A 80 9.90 -0.98 16.59
C VAL A 80 9.54 -1.32 18.01
N VAL A 81 10.37 -2.11 18.68
CA VAL A 81 10.29 -2.43 20.10
C VAL A 81 11.54 -1.97 20.84
N TRP A 82 11.39 -1.50 22.08
CA TRP A 82 12.51 -1.10 22.93
C TRP A 82 12.13 -1.22 24.41
N THR A 83 13.12 -1.35 25.30
CA THR A 83 12.87 -1.38 26.76
C THR A 83 13.44 -0.19 27.51
N LYS A 84 14.47 0.45 26.97
CA LYS A 84 15.18 1.55 27.63
C LYS A 84 14.77 2.92 27.11
N ASP A 85 14.74 3.92 27.98
CA ASP A 85 14.35 5.29 27.64
C ASP A 85 15.32 5.98 26.66
N ASP A 86 16.55 5.48 26.55
CA ASP A 86 17.57 5.97 25.61
C ASP A 86 17.51 5.30 24.23
N PHE A 87 16.58 4.37 24.01
CA PHE A 87 16.41 3.58 22.78
C PHE A 87 17.64 2.76 22.37
N SER A 88 18.61 2.55 23.27
CA SER A 88 19.85 1.81 22.95
C SER A 88 19.62 0.33 22.66
N ASP A 89 18.44 -0.20 22.98
CA ASP A 89 18.01 -1.56 22.69
C ASP A 89 16.84 -1.62 21.70
N ALA A 90 16.64 -0.57 20.91
CA ALA A 90 15.58 -0.53 19.92
C ALA A 90 15.83 -1.55 18.79
N GLU A 91 14.79 -2.32 18.45
CA GLU A 91 14.83 -3.33 17.41
C GLU A 91 13.64 -3.15 16.45
N VAL A 92 13.92 -3.15 15.15
CA VAL A 92 12.88 -3.15 14.12
C VAL A 92 12.24 -4.54 14.06
N CYS A 93 10.92 -4.60 14.20
CA CYS A 93 10.18 -5.86 14.16
C CYS A 93 10.14 -6.44 12.75
N GLN A 94 10.05 -7.76 12.67
CA GLN A 94 9.76 -8.47 11.42
C GLN A 94 8.26 -8.67 11.24
N THR A 95 7.75 -8.41 10.05
CA THR A 95 6.35 -8.64 9.69
C THR A 95 6.14 -10.12 9.37
N ILE A 96 5.10 -10.71 9.96
CA ILE A 96 4.65 -12.07 9.67
C ILE A 96 3.31 -11.94 8.94
N SER A 97 3.28 -12.25 7.64
CA SER A 97 2.07 -12.31 6.83
C SER A 97 1.84 -13.75 6.35
N PRO A 98 0.58 -14.24 6.30
CA PRO A 98 0.25 -15.51 5.65
C PRO A 98 0.65 -15.54 4.17
N GLU A 99 0.65 -14.36 3.53
CA GLU A 99 1.10 -14.15 2.17
C GLU A 99 2.56 -13.70 2.21
N GLN A 100 3.45 -14.68 2.22
CA GLN A 100 4.89 -14.46 2.27
C GLN A 100 5.35 -13.82 0.95
N THR A 101 5.58 -12.51 0.95
CA THR A 101 6.28 -11.86 -0.17
C THR A 101 7.78 -12.05 0.04
N GLU A 102 8.44 -12.66 -0.95
CA GLU A 102 9.83 -13.16 -0.90
C GLU A 102 10.91 -12.10 -0.58
N ASN A 103 10.56 -10.82 -0.50
CA ASN A 103 11.51 -9.72 -0.33
C ASN A 103 11.80 -9.29 1.12
N GLY A 104 11.22 -9.92 2.13
CA GLY A 104 11.53 -9.60 3.53
C GLY A 104 11.24 -8.13 3.90
N ASP A 105 10.32 -7.49 3.18
CA ASP A 105 9.87 -6.14 3.42
C ASP A 105 8.80 -6.13 4.51
N ASN A 106 9.03 -5.34 5.56
CA ASN A 106 8.09 -5.19 6.66
C ASN A 106 6.91 -4.26 6.33
N GLY A 107 6.58 -4.07 5.05
CA GLY A 107 5.51 -3.17 4.61
C GLY A 107 4.20 -3.90 4.35
N VAL A 108 3.10 -3.39 4.90
CA VAL A 108 1.75 -3.80 4.46
C VAL A 108 1.38 -2.97 3.24
N LEU A 109 1.48 -3.56 2.05
CA LEU A 109 1.06 -2.92 0.81
C LEU A 109 -0.46 -2.89 0.75
N VAL A 110 -1.04 -1.69 0.67
CA VAL A 110 -2.45 -1.53 0.28
C VAL A 110 -2.48 -1.07 -1.16
N ALA A 111 -2.48 -2.03 -2.08
CA ALA A 111 -2.96 -1.72 -3.42
C ALA A 111 -4.49 -1.72 -3.35
N ALA A 112 -5.10 -0.55 -3.48
CA ALA A 112 -6.45 -0.54 -4.02
C ALA A 112 -6.32 -1.09 -5.45
N GLU A 113 -6.90 -2.26 -5.72
CA GLU A 113 -7.15 -2.67 -7.10
C GLU A 113 -7.86 -1.49 -7.76
N ASN A 114 -7.21 -0.90 -8.77
CA ASN A 114 -7.97 -0.19 -9.77
C ASN A 114 -8.91 -1.25 -10.36
N GLU A 115 -10.16 -1.30 -9.90
CA GLU A 115 -11.23 -1.59 -10.82
C GLU A 115 -11.05 -0.57 -11.93
N VAL A 116 -10.35 -0.97 -13.00
CA VAL A 116 -10.59 -0.41 -14.30
C VAL A 116 -12.08 -0.62 -14.48
N LYS A 117 -12.87 0.40 -14.14
CA LYS A 117 -14.23 0.50 -14.64
C LYS A 117 -14.05 0.40 -16.13
N LYS A 118 -14.23 -0.81 -16.67
CA LYS A 118 -14.55 -1.01 -18.07
C LYS A 118 -15.79 -0.17 -18.23
N GLY A 119 -15.62 1.06 -18.69
CA GLY A 119 -16.73 1.86 -19.15
C GLY A 119 -17.47 0.95 -20.10
N VAL A 120 -18.70 0.58 -19.73
CA VAL A 120 -19.58 -0.08 -20.66
C VAL A 120 -19.78 0.94 -21.75
N LYS A 121 -19.03 0.76 -22.83
CA LYS A 121 -19.23 1.50 -24.06
C LYS A 121 -20.59 1.00 -24.52
N PHE A 122 -21.65 1.76 -24.24
CA PHE A 122 -22.87 1.70 -25.04
C PHE A 122 -22.52 2.24 -26.43
N GLY A 123 -21.67 1.50 -27.14
CA GLY A 123 -21.53 1.64 -28.57
C GLY A 123 -22.77 1.01 -29.15
N ALA A 124 -23.73 1.84 -29.57
CA ALA A 124 -24.62 1.45 -30.63
C ALA A 124 -23.72 0.87 -31.74
N THR A 125 -23.86 -0.42 -32.00
CA THR A 125 -23.36 -1.01 -33.23
C THR A 125 -23.92 -0.15 -34.36
N THR A 126 -23.04 0.30 -35.26
CA THR A 126 -23.33 1.14 -36.45
C THR A 126 -23.44 2.66 -36.22
N ALA A 127 -22.30 3.33 -36.16
CA ALA A 127 -22.16 4.71 -36.66
C ALA A 127 -20.78 4.86 -37.31
N LEU A 128 -20.64 4.34 -38.53
CA LEU A 128 -19.53 4.69 -39.40
C LEU A 128 -19.75 6.13 -39.91
N PRO A 129 -18.74 7.00 -39.88
CA PRO A 129 -18.85 8.34 -40.46
C PRO A 129 -19.04 8.26 -41.99
N PRO A 130 -19.96 9.05 -42.59
CA PRO A 130 -20.32 8.97 -44.00
C PRO A 130 -19.29 9.63 -44.95
N SER A 131 -17.99 9.45 -44.70
CA SER A 131 -16.92 10.00 -45.55
C SER A 131 -16.02 8.93 -46.18
N GLN A 132 -16.34 7.64 -46.02
CA GLN A 132 -15.59 6.54 -46.64
C GLN A 132 -16.50 5.60 -47.45
N HIS A 133 -17.43 6.15 -48.22
CA HIS A 133 -17.93 5.43 -49.39
C HIS A 133 -16.84 5.45 -50.48
N SER A 134 -15.87 4.55 -50.37
CA SER A 134 -15.06 4.14 -51.51
C SER A 134 -15.96 3.33 -52.46
N ILE A 135 -16.32 3.94 -53.58
CA ILE A 135 -16.94 3.28 -54.73
C ILE A 135 -15.91 2.27 -55.28
N PRO A 136 -16.18 0.95 -55.30
CA PRO A 136 -15.35 0.05 -56.08
C PRO A 136 -15.77 0.21 -57.54
N GLY A 137 -14.87 0.75 -58.35
CA GLY A 137 -15.01 0.76 -59.80
C GLY A 137 -15.10 -0.67 -60.34
N SER A 138 -16.12 -0.92 -61.14
CA SER A 138 -16.07 -1.93 -62.19
C SER A 138 -16.19 -1.18 -63.52
N LEU A 139 -15.04 -0.98 -64.15
CA LEU A 139 -14.94 -0.65 -65.57
C LEU A 139 -15.10 -1.98 -66.33
N ASP A 140 -16.26 -2.19 -66.95
CA ASP A 140 -16.32 -3.05 -68.12
C ASP A 140 -17.35 -2.49 -69.11
N SER A 141 -16.84 -1.78 -70.11
CA SER A 141 -17.59 -1.30 -71.27
C SER A 141 -16.88 -1.83 -72.51
N ASN A 142 -17.25 -3.02 -72.96
CA ASN A 142 -16.94 -3.47 -74.30
C ASN A 142 -18.24 -3.52 -75.12
N LYS A 143 -18.31 -2.57 -76.04
CA LYS A 143 -19.31 -2.40 -77.10
C LYS A 143 -19.14 -3.48 -78.19
N PRO A 144 -20.12 -3.72 -79.07
CA PRO A 144 -20.53 -2.76 -80.12
C PRO A 144 -21.91 -2.12 -79.95
#